data_AF-A0A851TIR3-F1
#
_entry.id   AF-A0A851TIR3-F1
#
_cell.length_a   1.000
_cell.length_b   1.000
_cell.length_c   1.000
_cell.angle_alpha   90.00
_cell.angle_beta   90.00
_cell.angle_gamma   90.00
#
_symmetry.space_group_name_H-M   'P 1'
#
loop_
_entity.id
_entity.type
_entity.pdbx_description
1 polymer ?
#
loop_
_entity_poly.entity_id
_entity_poly.type
_entity_poly.pdbx_seq_one_letter_code
_entity_poly.pdbx_strand_id
1 'polypeptide(L)'
;QSDLTKDITTSVLLVNNKAHMVTLDYTVQVPAEEAGASPELSKFRLSYYPHQLEAFTALLKAAFQGKCQHSVLGDFQPYTPGQAHTPCYFIHVVKKT
;
A
#
# COMPACT_ATOMS: atom_id res chain seq x y z
N GLN A 1 -0.43 -6.57 12.03
CA GLN A 1 0.44 -7.43 11.20
C GLN A 1 -0.20 -8.82 11.20
N SER A 2 -0.28 -9.54 10.07
CA SER A 2 -0.86 -10.89 10.09
C SER A 2 0.06 -11.81 10.89
N ASP A 3 -0.52 -12.64 11.78
CA ASP A 3 0.22 -13.58 12.63
C ASP A 3 1.03 -14.63 11.84
N LEU A 4 0.73 -14.76 10.54
CA LEU A 4 1.41 -15.67 9.63
C LEU A 4 2.58 -15.02 8.88
N THR A 5 2.65 -13.68 8.82
CA THR A 5 3.77 -13.02 8.11
C THR A 5 5.02 -13.06 8.97
N LYS A 6 6.09 -13.68 8.46
CA LYS A 6 7.38 -13.77 9.17
C LYS A 6 8.33 -12.65 8.78
N ASP A 7 8.40 -12.36 7.49
CA ASP A 7 9.29 -11.33 6.98
C ASP A 7 8.70 -10.68 5.73
N ILE A 8 9.07 -9.41 5.52
CA ILE A 8 8.85 -8.70 4.27
C ILE A 8 10.14 -7.98 3.90
N THR A 9 10.81 -8.46 2.86
CA THR A 9 11.95 -7.76 2.27
C THR A 9 11.43 -6.74 1.25
N THR A 10 11.86 -5.49 1.38
CA THR A 10 11.43 -4.38 0.51
C THR A 10 12.56 -3.94 -0.40
N SER A 11 12.32 -3.92 -1.71
CA SER A 11 13.23 -3.37 -2.72
C SER A 11 12.60 -2.18 -3.42
N VAL A 12 13.37 -1.11 -3.63
CA VAL A 12 12.91 0.09 -4.34
C VAL A 12 13.76 0.28 -5.60
N LEU A 13 13.09 0.28 -6.76
CA LEU A 13 13.72 0.58 -8.04
C LEU A 13 13.55 2.06 -8.36
N LEU A 14 14.67 2.75 -8.56
CA LEU A 14 14.69 4.11 -9.12
C LEU A 14 15.17 4.06 -10.57
N VAL A 15 14.47 4.76 -11.46
CA VAL A 15 14.86 4.97 -12.86
C VAL A 15 15.08 6.47 -13.06
N ASN A 16 16.28 6.88 -13.47
CA ASN A 16 16.65 8.30 -13.60
C ASN A 16 16.34 9.12 -12.32
N ASN A 17 16.70 8.56 -11.16
CA ASN A 17 16.46 9.16 -9.84
C ASN A 17 14.96 9.38 -9.49
N LYS A 18 14.04 8.69 -10.16
CA LYS A 18 12.61 8.67 -9.85
C LYS A 18 12.17 7.28 -9.42
N ALA A 19 11.46 7.18 -8.29
CA ALA A 19 10.90 5.91 -7.83
C ALA A 19 9.94 5.36 -8.89
N HIS A 20 10.19 4.14 -9.33
CA HIS A 20 9.46 3.50 -10.43
C HIS A 20 8.66 2.29 -9.95
N MET A 21 9.23 1.52 -9.02
CA MET A 21 8.60 0.30 -8.52
C MET A 21 9.05 0.02 -7.09
N VAL A 22 8.11 -0.44 -6.26
CA VAL A 22 8.38 -1.03 -4.96
C VAL A 22 8.03 -2.51 -5.05
N THR A 23 8.99 -3.37 -4.73
CA THR A 23 8.81 -4.82 -4.73
C THR A 23 8.86 -5.31 -3.30
N LEU A 24 7.86 -6.09 -2.91
CA LEU A 24 7.73 -6.71 -1.59
C LEU A 24 7.84 -8.23 -1.76
N ASP A 25 8.88 -8.79 -1.15
CA ASP A 25 9.10 -10.23 -1.03
C ASP A 25 8.59 -10.70 0.33
N TYR A 26 7.44 -11.36 0.32
CA TYR A 26 6.79 -11.87 1.53
C TYR A 26 7.33 -13.25 1.85
N THR A 27 7.66 -13.48 3.12
CA THR A 27 7.83 -14.82 3.69
C THR A 27 6.73 -15.05 4.71
N VAL A 28 5.87 -16.02 4.45
CA VAL A 28 4.68 -16.34 5.25
C VAL A 28 4.82 -17.75 5.81
N GLN A 29 4.54 -17.93 7.09
CA GLN A 29 4.42 -19.23 7.72
C GLN A 29 3.05 -19.84 7.39
N VAL A 30 3.06 -21.01 6.77
CA VAL A 30 1.88 -21.81 6.48
C VAL A 30 1.71 -22.82 7.62
N PRO A 31 0.58 -22.80 8.36
CA PRO A 31 0.30 -23.82 9.37
C PRO A 31 0.32 -25.22 8.77
N ALA A 32 0.89 -26.18 9.49
CA ALA A 32 0.85 -27.57 9.05
C ALA A 32 -0.57 -28.16 9.22
N GLU A 33 -1.00 -28.97 8.26
CA GLU A 33 -2.32 -29.60 8.28
C GLU A 33 -2.38 -30.82 9.21
N GLU A 34 -1.23 -31.46 9.46
CA GLU A 34 -1.12 -32.65 10.32
C GLU A 34 -0.59 -32.32 11.72
N ALA A 35 -1.18 -32.96 12.75
CA ALA A 35 -0.76 -32.79 14.13
C ALA A 35 0.66 -33.35 14.34
N GLY A 36 1.61 -32.47 14.68
CA GLY A 36 3.02 -32.83 14.93
C GLY A 36 3.97 -32.46 13.79
N ALA A 37 3.46 -31.99 12.65
CA ALA A 37 4.29 -31.47 11.57
C ALA A 37 4.76 -30.02 11.85
N SER A 38 5.97 -29.70 11.41
CA SER A 38 6.50 -28.34 11.51
C SER A 38 5.84 -27.42 10.48
N PRO A 39 5.50 -26.17 10.84
CA PRO A 39 4.96 -25.23 9.87
C PRO A 39 5.96 -24.90 8.76
N GLU A 40 5.47 -24.72 7.54
CA GLU A 40 6.28 -24.44 6.36
C GLU A 40 6.40 -22.93 6.09
N LEU A 41 7.43 -22.53 5.34
CA LEU A 41 7.58 -21.14 4.88
C LEU A 41 7.25 -21.05 3.38
N SER A 42 6.20 -20.30 3.05
CA SER A 42 5.88 -19.93 1.68
C SER A 42 6.44 -18.55 1.36
N LYS A 43 7.00 -18.38 0.16
CA LYS A 43 7.55 -17.11 -0.32
C LYS A 43 6.87 -16.69 -1.60
N PHE A 44 6.46 -15.43 -1.68
CA PHE A 44 5.92 -14.85 -2.90
C PHE A 44 6.25 -13.36 -3.01
N ARG A 45 6.21 -12.84 -4.23
CA ARG A 45 6.61 -11.48 -4.58
C ARG A 45 5.44 -10.70 -5.16
N LEU A 46 5.23 -9.47 -4.69
CA LEU A 46 4.33 -8.50 -5.30
C LEU A 46 5.12 -7.23 -5.67
N SER A 47 4.68 -6.55 -6.73
CA SER A 47 5.28 -5.30 -7.18
C SER A 47 4.21 -4.23 -7.35
N TYR A 48 4.54 -3.01 -6.91
CA TYR A 48 3.63 -1.88 -6.82
C TYR A 48 4.25 -0.64 -7.46
N TYR A 49 3.43 0.18 -8.11
CA TYR A 49 3.84 1.53 -8.49
C TYR A 49 3.74 2.46 -7.27
N PRO A 50 4.82 3.19 -6.91
CA PRO A 50 4.86 4.03 -5.70
C PRO A 50 4.14 5.36 -5.91
N HIS A 51 2.81 5.34 -5.94
CA HIS A 51 2.01 6.56 -6.03
C HIS A 51 2.27 7.49 -4.86
N GLN A 52 2.66 8.74 -5.16
CA GLN A 52 2.67 9.83 -4.18
C GLN A 52 1.27 10.42 -4.03
N LEU A 53 0.92 10.85 -2.82
CA LEU A 53 -0.42 11.32 -2.48
C LEU A 53 -0.92 12.44 -3.40
N GLU A 54 -0.08 13.45 -3.65
CA GLU A 54 -0.43 14.60 -4.50
C GLU A 54 -0.63 14.18 -5.96
N ALA A 55 0.32 13.42 -6.51
CA ALA A 55 0.25 12.93 -7.89
C ALA A 55 -0.98 12.06 -8.13
N PHE A 56 -1.31 11.16 -7.20
CA PHE A 56 -2.50 10.31 -7.30
C PHE A 56 -3.81 11.10 -7.11
N THR A 57 -3.80 12.10 -6.22
CA THR A 57 -4.93 13.05 -6.07
C THR A 57 -5.21 13.78 -7.39
N ALA A 58 -4.17 14.28 -8.06
CA ALA A 58 -4.30 14.95 -9.35
C ALA A 58 -4.83 14.00 -10.43
N LEU A 59 -4.29 12.77 -10.51
CA LEU A 59 -4.72 11.74 -11.44
C LEU A 59 -6.20 11.37 -11.25
N LEU A 60 -6.64 11.19 -10.01
CA LEU A 60 -8.05 10.93 -9.69
C LEU A 60 -8.95 12.09 -10.11
N LYS A 61 -8.65 13.32 -9.71
CA LYS A 61 -9.44 14.50 -10.10
C LYS A 61 -9.53 14.64 -11.62
N ALA A 62 -8.44 14.39 -12.34
CA ALA A 62 -8.40 14.42 -13.80
C ALA A 62 -9.29 13.32 -14.43
N ALA A 63 -9.31 12.12 -13.85
CA ALA A 63 -10.19 11.03 -14.32
C ALA A 63 -11.68 11.37 -14.24
N PHE A 64 -12.07 12.22 -13.28
CA PHE A 64 -13.43 12.77 -13.16
C PHE A 64 -13.61 14.11 -13.90
N GLN A 65 -12.62 14.56 -14.68
CA GLN A 65 -12.63 15.86 -15.38
C GLN A 65 -12.88 17.05 -14.43
N GLY A 66 -12.45 16.93 -13.17
CA GLY A 66 -12.74 17.88 -12.10
C GLY A 66 -14.18 17.87 -11.59
N LYS A 67 -15.08 17.06 -12.17
CA LYS A 67 -16.49 16.94 -11.79
C LYS A 67 -16.69 15.94 -10.66
N CYS A 68 -16.02 16.21 -9.54
CA CYS A 68 -16.15 15.41 -8.34
C CYS A 68 -15.87 16.23 -7.06
N GLN A 69 -16.52 15.85 -5.98
CA GLN A 69 -16.06 16.13 -4.62
C GLN A 69 -15.01 15.07 -4.25
N HIS A 70 -13.91 15.52 -3.65
CA HIS A 70 -12.77 14.66 -3.28
C HIS A 70 -12.33 14.97 -1.85
N SER A 71 -12.16 13.92 -1.05
CA SER A 71 -11.54 14.00 0.27
C SER A 71 -10.57 12.83 0.48
N VAL A 72 -9.66 13.00 1.43
CA VAL A 72 -8.64 12.01 1.77
C VAL A 72 -8.73 11.68 3.26
N LEU A 73 -8.71 10.39 3.56
CA LEU A 73 -8.55 9.87 4.91
C LEU A 73 -7.16 9.20 5.02
N GLY A 74 -6.56 9.26 6.19
CA GLY A 74 -5.39 8.48 6.57
C GLY A 74 -5.81 7.43 7.59
N ASP A 75 -5.66 6.15 7.26
CA ASP A 75 -6.10 5.03 8.12
C ASP A 75 -7.53 5.20 8.68
N PHE A 76 -8.48 5.54 7.80
CA PHE A 76 -9.89 5.80 8.13
C PHE A 76 -10.18 7.07 8.98
N GLN A 77 -9.18 7.90 9.27
CA GLN A 77 -9.35 9.18 9.96
C GLN A 77 -9.17 10.36 9.00
N PRO A 78 -9.75 11.55 9.26
CA PRO A 78 -9.48 12.74 8.46
C PRO A 78 -7.97 13.01 8.36
N TYR A 79 -7.49 13.28 7.15
CA TYR A 79 -6.07 13.55 6.92
C TYR A 79 -5.80 15.05 6.73
N THR A 80 -4.82 15.57 7.46
CA THR A 80 -4.25 16.91 7.21
C THR A 80 -2.74 16.84 6.97
N PRO A 81 -2.21 17.56 5.95
CA PRO A 81 -0.77 17.63 5.73
C PRO A 81 -0.02 18.15 6.96
N GLY A 82 1.07 17.47 7.33
CA GLY A 82 1.88 17.84 8.50
C GLY A 82 1.32 17.39 9.85
N GLN A 83 0.23 16.62 9.88
CA GLN A 83 -0.23 16.00 11.12
C GLN A 83 0.83 15.07 11.73
N ALA A 84 0.80 14.91 13.05
CA ALA A 84 1.79 14.10 13.77
C ALA A 84 1.74 12.61 13.39
N HIS A 85 0.55 12.07 13.12
CA HIS A 85 0.37 10.67 12.72
C HIS A 85 0.67 10.47 11.23
N THR A 86 1.65 9.62 10.91
CA THR A 86 1.91 9.20 9.53
C THR A 86 1.05 7.97 9.21
N PRO A 87 0.05 8.08 8.32
CA PRO A 87 -0.84 6.95 8.03
C PRO A 87 -0.14 5.88 7.19
N CYS A 88 -0.53 4.62 7.40
CA CYS A 88 -0.09 3.50 6.59
C CYS A 88 -0.76 3.50 5.20
N TYR A 89 -2.03 3.94 5.14
CA TYR A 89 -2.83 3.99 3.92
C TYR A 89 -3.51 5.34 3.76
N PHE A 90 -3.56 5.81 2.51
CA PHE A 90 -4.39 6.92 2.08
C PHE A 90 -5.63 6.41 1.37
N ILE A 91 -6.81 6.83 1.83
CA ILE A 91 -8.10 6.44 1.29
C ILE A 91 -8.69 7.67 0.60
N HIS A 92 -8.85 7.60 -0.73
CA HIS A 92 -9.50 8.65 -1.50
C HIS A 92 -11.00 8.38 -1.58
N VAL A 93 -11.79 9.29 -1.03
CA VAL A 93 -13.25 9.25 -1.14
C VAL A 93 -13.66 10.25 -2.23
N VAL A 94 -14.28 9.73 -3.29
CA VAL A 94 -14.65 10.53 -4.46
C VAL A 94 -16.13 10.39 -4.73
N LYS A 95 -16.84 11.53 -4.80
CA LYS A 95 -18.25 11.59 -5.19
C LYS A 95 -18.35 12.35 -6.51
N LYS A 96 -18.80 11.67 -7.57
CA LYS A 96 -19.09 12.31 -8.86
C LYS A 96 -20.21 13.34 -8.70
N THR A 97 -20.05 14.50 -9.34
CA THR A 97 -21.04 15.60 -9.35
C THR A 97 -21.77 15.66 -10.67
#